data_AF-A0A7C2DED7-F1
#
_entry.id   AF-A0A7C2DED7-F1
#
_cell.length_a   1.000
_cell.length_b   1.000
_cell.length_c   1.000
_cell.angle_alpha   90.00
_cell.angle_beta   90.00
_cell.angle_gamma   90.00
#
_symmetry.space_group_name_H-M   'P 1'
#
loop_
_entity.id
_entity.type
_entity.pdbx_description
1 polymer ?
#
loop_
_entity_poly.entity_id
_entity_poly.type
_entity_poly.pdbx_seq_one_letter_code
_entity_poly.pdbx_strand_id
1 'polypeptide(L)'
;MSWCAARCLEGVHDGSCTPAMCLVRAARDGVPEAKEMLFSRLLPLVRQQAQQLCGFDVLQEDLVQTALLQAFMHLPELRRPERFAAWVRRILKNAFLMETRAREARLPAEADLRGVPAASPEREADLDARRTLK
;
A
#
# COMPACT_ATOMS: atom_id res chain seq x y z
N MET A 1 5.06 7.72 25.63
CA MET A 1 5.20 8.70 24.53
C MET A 1 3.87 8.82 23.85
N SER A 2 3.30 10.02 23.72
CA SER A 2 2.05 10.23 22.99
C SER A 2 2.37 10.49 21.51
N TRP A 3 2.19 9.49 20.65
CA TRP A 3 2.14 9.71 19.20
C TRP A 3 0.76 10.21 18.78
N CYS A 4 0.68 10.87 17.63
CA CYS A 4 -0.58 11.32 17.07
C CYS A 4 -1.51 10.13 16.77
N ALA A 5 -2.80 10.41 16.63
CA ALA A 5 -3.81 9.41 16.28
C ALA A 5 -3.66 8.84 14.84
N ALA A 6 -2.65 9.30 14.09
CA ALA A 6 -2.39 8.88 12.71
C ALA A 6 -3.59 9.05 11.78
N ARG A 7 -4.38 10.12 11.95
CA ARG A 7 -5.53 10.45 11.09
C ARG A 7 -5.18 10.62 9.61
N CYS A 8 -3.90 10.82 9.30
CA CYS A 8 -3.40 10.79 7.93
C CYS A 8 -3.64 9.44 7.24
N LEU A 9 -3.80 8.34 7.99
CA LEU A 9 -4.18 7.03 7.46
C LEU A 9 -5.58 7.04 6.81
N GLU A 10 -6.47 7.87 7.34
CA GLU A 10 -7.83 8.08 6.84
C GLU A 10 -7.88 9.14 5.72
N GLY A 11 -6.72 9.72 5.36
CA GLY A 11 -6.65 10.85 4.43
C GLY A 11 -7.02 12.20 5.05
N VAL A 12 -7.18 12.27 6.37
CA VAL A 12 -7.48 13.51 7.08
C VAL A 12 -6.18 14.17 7.54
N HIS A 13 -5.94 15.38 7.05
CA HIS A 13 -4.82 16.22 7.47
C HIS A 13 -5.37 17.42 8.25
N ASP A 14 -5.63 17.25 9.55
CA ASP A 14 -6.20 18.28 10.43
C ASP A 14 -5.14 19.14 11.15
N GLY A 15 -3.87 19.05 10.74
CA GLY A 15 -2.77 19.81 11.34
C GLY A 15 -2.34 19.34 12.74
N SER A 16 -3.01 18.35 13.34
CA SER A 16 -2.67 17.81 14.66
C SER A 16 -1.37 16.99 14.69
N CYS A 17 -0.83 16.66 13.51
CA CYS A 17 0.37 15.86 13.36
C CYS A 17 1.62 16.77 13.27
N THR A 18 2.35 16.87 14.38
CA THR A 18 3.69 17.48 14.39
C THR A 18 4.77 16.44 14.05
N PRO A 19 5.92 16.84 13.47
CA PRO A 19 7.00 15.90 13.16
C PRO A 19 7.46 15.08 14.37
N ALA A 20 7.54 15.70 15.55
CA ALA A 20 7.97 15.06 16.80
C ALA A 20 6.98 14.00 17.32
N MET A 21 5.68 14.14 17.03
CA MET A 21 4.64 13.22 17.50
C MET A 21 4.11 12.32 16.38
N CYS A 22 4.70 12.36 15.18
CA CYS A 22 4.20 11.63 14.03
C CYS A 22 4.47 10.13 14.16
N LEU A 23 3.40 9.34 14.32
CA LEU A 23 3.49 7.88 14.44
C LEU A 23 4.21 7.24 13.24
N VAL A 24 3.89 7.68 12.01
CA VAL A 24 4.49 7.13 10.78
C VAL A 24 5.99 7.40 10.72
N ARG A 25 6.43 8.58 11.19
CA ARG A 25 7.87 8.90 11.27
C ARG A 25 8.57 8.01 12.28
N ALA A 26 8.03 7.90 13.50
CA ALA A 26 8.61 7.03 14.53
C ALA A 26 8.68 5.56 14.07
N ALA A 27 7.63 5.05 13.41
CA ALA A 27 7.62 3.70 12.86
C ALA A 27 8.66 3.51 11.74
N ARG A 28 8.80 4.51 10.86
CA ARG A 28 9.83 4.55 9.81
C ARG A 28 11.23 4.54 10.38
N ASP A 29 11.46 5.31 11.43
CA ASP A 29 12.76 5.43 12.08
C ASP A 29 13.10 4.19 12.93
N GLY A 30 12.21 3.18 12.95
CA GLY A 30 12.50 1.86 13.49
C GLY A 30 11.95 1.58 14.89
N VAL A 31 11.26 2.54 15.52
CA VAL A 31 10.73 2.40 16.89
C VAL A 31 9.72 1.25 16.94
N PRO A 32 9.99 0.16 17.69
CA PRO A 32 9.17 -1.05 17.67
C PRO A 32 7.71 -0.80 18.07
N GLU A 33 7.48 -0.04 19.13
CA GLU A 33 6.15 0.27 19.65
C GLU A 33 5.35 1.14 18.67
N ALA A 34 6.04 2.01 17.92
CA ALA A 34 5.42 2.81 16.87
C ALA A 34 5.02 1.95 15.66
N LYS A 35 5.84 0.96 15.30
CA LYS A 35 5.52 0.00 14.23
C LYS A 35 4.30 -0.84 14.60
N GLU A 36 4.24 -1.35 15.82
CA GLU A 36 3.11 -2.14 16.31
C GLU A 36 1.81 -1.32 16.34
N MET A 37 1.88 -0.09 16.85
CA MET A 37 0.73 0.82 16.85
C MET A 37 0.29 1.20 15.43
N LEU A 38 1.24 1.42 14.51
CA LEU A 38 0.94 1.69 13.11
C LEU A 38 0.28 0.47 12.45
N PHE A 39 0.78 -0.74 12.70
CA PHE A 39 0.23 -1.98 12.17
C PHE A 39 -1.22 -2.18 12.61
N SER A 40 -1.48 -2.02 13.91
CA SER A 40 -2.82 -2.17 14.50
C SER A 40 -3.85 -1.22 13.88
N ARG A 41 -3.42 0.00 13.50
CA ARG A 41 -4.30 0.98 12.82
C ARG A 41 -4.42 0.75 11.32
N LEU A 42 -3.37 0.25 10.69
CA LEU A 42 -3.32 0.05 9.25
C LEU A 42 -4.09 -1.19 8.80
N LEU A 43 -4.01 -2.28 9.55
CA LEU A 43 -4.67 -3.56 9.24
C LEU A 43 -6.16 -3.41 8.89
N PRO A 44 -7.02 -2.80 9.73
CA PRO A 44 -8.45 -2.67 9.41
C PRO A 44 -8.69 -1.81 8.15
N LEU A 45 -7.88 -0.78 7.92
CA LEU A 45 -7.99 0.08 6.75
C LEU A 45 -7.62 -0.66 5.45
N VAL A 46 -6.54 -1.43 5.48
CA VAL A 46 -6.12 -2.24 4.33
C VAL A 46 -7.13 -3.35 4.05
N ARG A 47 -7.67 -3.99 5.09
CA ARG A 47 -8.73 -5.01 4.93
C ARG A 47 -9.99 -4.43 4.29
N GLN A 48 -10.43 -3.26 4.73
CA GLN A 48 -11.58 -2.58 4.13
C GLN A 48 -11.32 -2.23 2.66
N GLN A 49 -10.14 -1.69 2.35
CA GLN A 49 -9.77 -1.36 0.97
C GLN A 49 -9.66 -2.59 0.08
N ALA A 50 -9.12 -3.69 0.60
CA ALA A 50 -9.05 -4.96 -0.11
C ALA A 50 -10.47 -5.46 -0.42
N GLN A 51 -11.37 -5.42 0.57
CA GLN A 51 -12.77 -5.80 0.37
C GLN A 51 -13.45 -4.98 -0.73
N GLN A 52 -13.14 -3.69 -0.83
CA GLN A 52 -13.66 -2.83 -1.89
C GLN A 52 -13.09 -3.17 -3.29
N LEU A 53 -11.88 -3.74 -3.35
CA LEU A 53 -11.22 -4.10 -4.61
C LEU A 53 -11.63 -5.48 -5.13
N CYS A 54 -11.65 -6.50 -4.25
CA CYS A 54 -11.90 -7.88 -4.64
C CYS A 54 -13.28 -8.41 -4.22
N GLY A 55 -14.05 -7.68 -3.42
CA GLY A 55 -15.29 -8.20 -2.83
C GLY A 55 -15.01 -9.31 -1.81
N PHE A 56 -15.91 -10.31 -1.74
CA PHE A 56 -15.77 -11.52 -0.91
C PHE A 56 -14.94 -12.61 -1.61
N ASP A 57 -13.86 -12.22 -2.30
CA ASP A 57 -12.91 -13.15 -2.90
C ASP A 57 -12.02 -13.78 -1.82
N VAL A 58 -11.72 -15.07 -1.98
CA VAL A 58 -10.76 -15.81 -1.15
C VAL A 58 -9.37 -15.15 -1.12
N LEU A 59 -9.04 -14.33 -2.12
CA LEU A 59 -7.80 -13.55 -2.20
C LEU A 59 -7.67 -12.41 -1.19
N GLN A 60 -8.76 -11.99 -0.54
CA GLN A 60 -8.75 -10.78 0.27
C GLN A 60 -7.66 -10.82 1.34
N GLU A 61 -7.58 -11.89 2.13
CA GLU A 61 -6.64 -11.96 3.24
C GLU A 61 -5.18 -12.09 2.77
N ASP A 62 -4.92 -12.80 1.66
CA ASP A 62 -3.57 -12.88 1.07
C ASP A 62 -3.12 -11.53 0.52
N LEU A 63 -4.05 -10.80 -0.10
CA LEU A 63 -3.80 -9.47 -0.62
C LEU A 63 -3.51 -8.47 0.52
N VAL A 64 -4.27 -8.54 1.62
CA VAL A 64 -4.03 -7.74 2.84
C VAL A 64 -2.66 -8.04 3.42
N GLN A 65 -2.31 -9.32 3.59
CA GLN A 65 -1.01 -9.74 4.11
C GLN A 65 0.12 -9.23 3.23
N THR A 66 0.03 -9.43 1.92
CA THR A 66 1.04 -8.98 0.95
C THR A 66 1.23 -7.47 1.02
N ALA A 67 0.14 -6.70 1.05
CA ALA A 67 0.20 -5.25 1.12
C ALA A 67 0.82 -4.75 2.43
N LEU A 68 0.48 -5.36 3.57
CA LEU A 68 1.07 -5.01 4.86
C LEU A 68 2.55 -5.36 4.92
N LEU A 69 2.94 -6.55 4.45
CA LEU A 69 4.35 -6.96 4.39
C LEU A 69 5.16 -5.97 3.54
N GLN A 70 4.70 -5.66 2.32
CA GLN A 70 5.36 -4.69 1.43
C GLN A 70 5.41 -3.29 2.06
N ALA A 71 4.33 -2.85 2.72
CA ALA A 71 4.29 -1.56 3.39
C ALA A 71 5.31 -1.46 4.53
N PHE A 72 5.50 -2.50 5.33
CA PHE A 72 6.47 -2.49 6.43
C PHE A 72 7.91 -2.74 5.98
N MET A 73 8.13 -3.56 4.94
CA MET A 73 9.45 -3.77 4.35
C MET A 73 10.02 -2.48 3.75
N HIS A 74 9.20 -1.75 3.00
CA HIS A 74 9.62 -0.51 2.34
C HIS A 74 9.34 0.76 3.16
N LEU A 75 8.82 0.63 4.38
CA LEU A 75 8.55 1.78 5.25
C LEU A 75 9.79 2.69 5.44
N PRO A 76 11.01 2.17 5.70
CA PRO A 76 12.21 3.00 5.86
C PRO A 76 12.53 3.87 4.65
N GLU A 77 12.14 3.44 3.45
CA GLU A 77 12.38 4.15 2.19
C GLU A 77 11.37 5.29 1.95
N LEU A 78 10.32 5.39 2.77
CA LEU A 78 9.26 6.38 2.59
C LEU A 78 9.77 7.81 2.85
N ARG A 79 9.93 8.56 1.76
CA ARG A 79 10.40 9.95 1.77
C ARG A 79 9.40 10.91 2.41
N ARG A 80 8.11 10.69 2.18
CA ARG A 80 7.02 11.61 2.55
C ARG A 80 5.98 10.91 3.44
N PRO A 81 6.19 10.86 4.77
CA PRO A 81 5.31 10.20 5.73
C PRO A 81 3.85 10.66 5.68
N GLU A 82 3.61 11.91 5.29
CA GLU A 82 2.26 12.45 5.10
C GLU A 82 1.48 11.76 3.97
N ARG A 83 2.16 11.12 3.01
CA ARG A 83 1.53 10.39 1.89
C ARG A 83 1.34 8.90 2.16
N PHE A 84 1.61 8.43 3.38
CA PHE A 84 1.59 7.00 3.72
C PHE A 84 0.30 6.30 3.29
N ALA A 85 -0.88 6.87 3.54
CA ALA A 85 -2.16 6.26 3.14
C ALA A 85 -2.32 6.10 1.63
N ALA A 86 -1.86 7.07 0.84
CA ALA A 86 -1.88 6.99 -0.62
C ALA A 86 -0.86 5.95 -1.13
N TRP A 87 0.29 5.86 -0.47
CA TRP A 87 1.34 4.90 -0.79
C TRP A 87 0.88 3.46 -0.51
N VAL A 88 0.32 3.17 0.66
CA VAL A 88 -0.23 1.83 0.98
C VAL A 88 -1.36 1.43 0.05
N ARG A 89 -2.27 2.36 -0.30
CA ARG A 89 -3.32 2.11 -1.31
C ARG A 89 -2.74 1.70 -2.66
N ARG A 90 -1.61 2.30 -3.08
CA ARG A 90 -0.94 1.93 -4.33
C ARG A 90 -0.30 0.54 -4.24
N ILE A 91 0.34 0.21 -3.12
CA ILE A 91 0.87 -1.13 -2.86
C ILE A 91 -0.25 -2.17 -3.00
N LEU A 92 -1.36 -1.97 -2.30
CA LEU A 92 -2.52 -2.86 -2.33
C LEU A 92 -3.09 -3.04 -3.74
N LYS A 93 -3.28 -1.94 -4.47
CA LYS A 93 -3.79 -1.99 -5.85
C LYS A 93 -2.84 -2.72 -6.79
N ASN A 94 -1.53 -2.52 -6.65
CA ASN A 94 -0.53 -3.19 -7.47
C ASN A 94 -0.51 -4.70 -7.19
N ALA A 95 -0.53 -5.10 -5.92
CA ALA A 95 -0.61 -6.50 -5.52
C ALA A 95 -1.88 -7.18 -6.09
N PHE A 96 -3.02 -6.49 -6.04
CA PHE A 96 -4.27 -6.98 -6.64
C PHE A 96 -4.13 -7.20 -8.14
N LEU A 97 -3.64 -6.19 -8.89
CA LEU A 97 -3.47 -6.30 -10.33
C LEU A 97 -2.48 -7.42 -10.73
N MET A 98 -1.41 -7.63 -9.96
CA MET A 98 -0.46 -8.70 -10.19
C MET A 98 -1.11 -10.07 -10.00
N GLU A 99 -1.88 -10.26 -8.93
CA GLU A 99 -2.58 -11.50 -8.65
C GLU A 99 -3.66 -11.80 -9.70
N THR A 100 -4.45 -10.79 -10.11
CA THR A 100 -5.44 -10.94 -11.19
C THR A 100 -4.79 -11.40 -12.50
N ARG A 101 -3.69 -10.76 -12.91
CA ARG A 101 -2.95 -11.15 -14.12
C ARG A 101 -2.36 -12.55 -14.02
N ALA A 102 -1.82 -12.92 -12.86
CA ALA A 102 -1.26 -14.24 -12.64
C ALA A 102 -2.34 -15.33 -12.73
N ARG A 103 -3.56 -15.05 -12.29
CA ARG A 103 -4.71 -15.95 -12.43
C ARG A 103 -5.17 -16.07 -13.88
N GLU A 104 -5.30 -14.97 -14.59
CA GLU A 104 -5.63 -14.97 -16.02
C GLU A 104 -4.63 -15.80 -16.84
N ALA A 105 -3.34 -15.72 -16.53
CA ALA A 105 -2.31 -16.52 -17.19
C ALA A 105 -2.33 -18.02 -16.85
N ARG A 106 -2.95 -18.42 -15.72
CA ARG A 106 -3.07 -19.83 -15.28
C ARG A 106 -4.33 -20.52 -15.80
N LEU A 107 -5.31 -19.77 -16.29
CA LEU A 107 -6.48 -20.35 -16.95
C LEU A 107 -6.05 -20.95 -18.30
N PRO A 108 -6.40 -22.22 -18.61
CA PRO A 108 -6.14 -22.80 -19.91
C PRO A 108 -6.72 -21.91 -21.03
N ALA A 109 -5.99 -21.79 -22.13
CA ALA A 109 -6.36 -20.97 -23.27
C ALA A 109 -7.60 -21.50 -23.99
N GLU A 110 -8.78 -21.25 -23.43
CA GLU A 110 -10.07 -21.36 -24.10
C GLU A 110 -10.84 -20.05 -23.94
N ALA A 111 -10.19 -18.96 -24.35
CA ALA A 111 -10.81 -17.64 -24.51
C ALA A 111 -10.03 -16.81 -25.55
N ASP A 112 -9.98 -17.28 -26.80
CA ASP A 112 -9.72 -16.42 -27.95
C ASP A 112 -10.98 -15.60 -28.25
N LEU A 113 -11.23 -14.52 -27.52
CA LEU A 113 -12.04 -13.40 -28.02
C LEU A 113 -11.59 -12.09 -27.35
N ARG A 114 -10.92 -11.25 -28.15
CA ARG A 114 -10.47 -9.85 -27.94
C ARG A 114 -9.10 -9.65 -27.28
N GLY A 115 -8.10 -9.66 -28.15
CA GLY A 115 -6.77 -9.12 -27.87
C GLY A 115 -6.78 -7.64 -27.46
N VAL A 116 -6.12 -7.38 -26.35
CA VAL A 116 -5.51 -6.08 -26.03
C VAL A 116 -4.03 -6.37 -25.79
N PRO A 117 -3.10 -5.74 -26.51
CA PRO A 117 -1.68 -6.06 -26.37
C PRO A 117 -1.19 -5.73 -24.96
N ALA A 118 -0.56 -6.71 -24.34
CA ALA A 118 0.11 -6.59 -23.05
C ALA A 118 1.24 -5.55 -23.14
N ALA A 119 1.12 -4.46 -22.38
CA ALA A 119 2.22 -3.51 -22.22
C ALA A 119 3.31 -4.14 -21.34
N SER A 120 4.53 -4.23 -21.90
CA SER A 120 5.74 -4.80 -21.29
C SER A 120 6.16 -4.07 -19.99
N PRO A 121 6.67 -4.77 -18.96
CA PRO A 121 7.02 -4.22 -17.65
C PRO A 121 8.48 -3.76 -17.60
N GLU A 122 8.81 -2.69 -18.32
CA GLU A 122 10.20 -2.19 -18.40
C GLU A 122 10.33 -0.82 -17.72
N ARG A 123 11.03 -0.80 -16.56
CA ARG A 123 11.62 0.35 -15.83
C ARG A 123 10.74 1.10 -14.81
N GLU A 124 10.43 0.48 -13.66
CA GLU A 124 9.77 1.19 -12.54
C GLU A 124 10.61 1.30 -11.26
N ALA A 125 11.92 1.11 -11.36
CA ALA A 125 12.91 1.56 -10.37
C ALA A 125 13.21 3.09 -10.45
N ASP A 126 12.41 3.84 -11.22
CA ASP A 126 12.64 5.26 -11.54
C ASP A 126 11.49 6.19 -11.07
N LEU A 127 10.49 5.68 -10.34
CA LEU A 127 9.24 6.42 -10.11
C LEU A 127 9.14 7.28 -8.85
N ASP A 128 10.16 7.29 -7.99
CA ASP A 128 10.26 8.29 -6.91
C ASP A 128 11.33 9.39 -7.20
N ALA A 129 11.96 9.35 -8.37
CA ALA A 129 12.84 10.41 -8.89
C ALA A 129 12.11 11.38 -9.84
N ARG A 130 11.04 10.94 -10.52
CA ARG A 130 10.41 11.71 -11.63
C ARG A 130 9.25 12.64 -11.24
N ARG A 131 8.93 12.81 -9.96
CA ARG A 131 7.89 13.77 -9.49
C ARG A 131 8.44 14.98 -8.73
N THR A 132 9.69 15.35 -9.00
CA THR A 132 10.36 16.56 -8.49
C THR A 132 10.90 17.46 -9.59
N LEU A 133 10.22 17.49 -10.74
CA LEU A 133 10.39 18.58 -11.72
C LEU A 133 9.07 19.32 -11.86
N LYS A 134 8.87 20.29 -10.96
CA LYS A 134 8.56 21.66 -11.36
C LYS A 134 9.02 22.62 -10.27
#